data_AF-A0A920CPA4-F1
#
_entry.id   AF-A0A920CPA4-F1
#
_cell.length_a   1.000
_cell.length_b   1.000
_cell.length_c   1.000
_cell.angle_alpha   90.00
_cell.angle_beta   90.00
_cell.angle_gamma   90.00
#
_symmetry.space_group_name_H-M   'P 1'
#
loop_
_entity.id
_entity.type
_entity.pdbx_description
1 polymer ?
#
loop_
_entity_poly.entity_id
_entity_poly.type
_entity_poly.pdbx_seq_one_letter_code
_entity_poly.pdbx_strand_id
1 'polypeptide(L)'
;MKSSPMSRPFYYLWTTQTAANAADVLYIMALTVLVLNQTNSLVSAALTPLMRSFAQMISGLIAPLLINRFRLPSLLLLSQSGQFLLFIVLAVYLQIQGSDASLILVFALVFVMSFLDGWTVPTRNALVPRLVPDEQSLLKANGLISVSDQVVQFAGWGLSGIVVAMLGPSPTLLVTAVIYGLAAAFTLGVKEPAESGDSAAHATTAASGMSGTDGTSSASATTGPSRWHTLTEGWKTIWRMPRLRLLTFMDIIDMLGGSVWVGAFTLAFVQTALGQGEEWWGFINAAYFAGTVSGGLLVLALVRTIGDRFLSAMLIGMAGYGLLTAVYAVNTEPYIALILVLLMGPFAELSIVNRRTLIQRSVGRLMLPKVMSAQASLLHLVFCISLLGMAGLAEWFGIVNLYLLAAVLTMVAFIVGVLGRRSFRAPAEQDIAAD
;
A
#
# COMPACT_ATOMS: atom_id res chain seq x y z
N MET A 1 19.46 -9.78 -23.71
CA MET A 1 19.37 -8.30 -23.85
C MET A 1 19.87 -7.66 -22.55
N LYS A 2 20.76 -6.66 -22.64
CA LYS A 2 21.19 -5.86 -21.47
C LYS A 2 19.96 -5.06 -21.00
N SER A 3 19.63 -5.12 -19.71
CA SER A 3 18.53 -4.31 -19.16
C SER A 3 18.87 -2.84 -19.34
N SER A 4 17.96 -2.09 -19.95
CA SER A 4 18.09 -0.64 -20.01
C SER A 4 18.16 -0.08 -18.58
N PRO A 5 19.03 0.89 -18.26
CA PRO A 5 19.05 1.52 -16.95
C PRO A 5 17.68 2.17 -16.67
N MET A 6 17.23 2.10 -15.42
CA MET A 6 15.98 2.73 -14.99
C MET A 6 16.05 4.25 -15.22
N SER A 7 14.91 4.85 -15.56
CA SER A 7 14.87 6.27 -15.93
C SER A 7 15.18 7.17 -14.72
N ARG A 8 15.81 8.33 -14.95
CA ARG A 8 16.09 9.31 -13.87
C ARG A 8 14.81 9.71 -13.09
N PRO A 9 13.64 9.94 -13.72
CA PRO A 9 12.39 10.18 -13.00
C PRO A 9 11.96 9.03 -12.08
N PHE A 10 12.26 7.78 -12.43
CA PHE A 10 11.99 6.64 -11.56
C PHE A 10 12.79 6.72 -10.26
N TYR A 11 14.06 7.09 -10.30
CA TYR A 11 14.86 7.26 -9.07
C TYR A 11 14.35 8.39 -8.18
N TYR A 12 13.84 9.49 -8.76
CA TYR A 12 13.16 10.52 -7.97
C TYR A 12 11.90 9.97 -7.29
N LEU A 13 11.08 9.20 -8.01
CA LEU A 13 9.89 8.56 -7.45
C LEU A 13 10.26 7.56 -6.35
N TRP A 14 11.30 6.76 -6.56
CA TRP A 14 11.77 5.79 -5.59
C TRP A 14 12.26 6.46 -4.31
N THR A 15 13.11 7.49 -4.41
CA THR A 15 13.64 8.21 -3.25
C THR A 15 12.54 8.92 -2.46
N THR A 16 11.62 9.62 -3.13
CA THR A 16 10.53 10.32 -2.43
C THR A 16 9.60 9.35 -1.69
N GLN A 17 9.26 8.22 -2.31
CA GLN A 17 8.37 7.23 -1.70
C GLN A 17 9.05 6.49 -0.55
N THR A 18 10.34 6.20 -0.67
CA THR A 18 11.12 5.62 0.44
C THR A 18 11.19 6.57 1.63
N ALA A 19 11.40 7.87 1.39
CA ALA A 19 11.41 8.89 2.44
C ALA A 19 10.02 9.05 3.10
N ALA A 20 8.95 9.10 2.32
CA ALA A 20 7.58 9.16 2.84
C ALA A 20 7.24 7.94 3.72
N ASN A 21 7.60 6.75 3.27
CA ASN A 21 7.41 5.52 4.06
C ASN A 21 8.22 5.55 5.38
N ALA A 22 9.43 6.12 5.37
CA ALA A 22 10.22 6.25 6.60
C ALA A 22 9.59 7.24 7.58
N ALA A 23 9.07 8.35 7.09
CA ALA A 23 8.33 9.32 7.88
C ALA A 23 7.07 8.68 8.49
N ASP A 24 6.34 7.87 7.73
CA ASP A 24 5.15 7.16 8.19
C ASP A 24 5.42 6.20 9.34
N VAL A 25 6.47 5.40 9.27
CA VAL A 25 6.77 4.46 10.35
C VAL A 25 7.15 5.20 11.64
N LEU A 26 7.96 6.26 11.54
CA LEU A 26 8.29 7.11 12.68
C LEU A 26 7.05 7.76 13.28
N TYR A 27 6.17 8.28 12.43
CA TYR A 27 4.92 8.92 12.82
C TYR A 27 3.99 7.96 13.57
N ILE A 28 3.71 6.78 13.00
CA ILE A 28 2.81 5.79 13.62
C ILE A 28 3.28 5.49 15.03
N MET A 29 4.59 5.31 15.21
CA MET A 29 5.17 4.97 16.50
C MET A 29 5.13 6.13 17.48
N ALA A 30 5.48 7.35 17.06
CA ALA A 30 5.38 8.55 17.90
C ALA A 30 3.94 8.79 18.37
N LEU A 31 2.96 8.62 17.47
CA LEU A 31 1.56 8.80 17.77
C LEU A 31 1.02 7.71 18.70
N THR A 32 1.37 6.44 18.44
CA THR A 32 0.93 5.31 19.27
C THR A 32 1.42 5.49 20.71
N VAL A 33 2.70 5.86 20.90
CA VAL A 33 3.28 6.13 22.22
C VAL A 33 2.63 7.36 22.87
N LEU A 34 2.35 8.43 22.12
CA LEU A 34 1.67 9.60 22.65
C LEU A 34 0.28 9.28 23.18
N VAL A 35 -0.53 8.57 22.40
CA VAL A 35 -1.89 8.17 22.80
C VAL A 35 -1.82 7.24 24.00
N LEU A 36 -0.88 6.29 24.02
CA LEU A 36 -0.70 5.38 25.16
C LEU A 36 -0.33 6.14 26.43
N ASN A 37 0.63 7.06 26.38
CA ASN A 37 1.08 7.83 27.54
C ASN A 37 -0.02 8.75 28.11
N GLN A 38 -0.86 9.32 27.24
CA GLN A 38 -1.94 10.20 27.69
C GLN A 38 -3.17 9.43 28.21
N THR A 39 -3.48 8.26 27.63
CA THR A 39 -4.71 7.52 27.97
C THR A 39 -4.48 6.33 28.92
N ASN A 40 -3.24 5.84 29.03
CA ASN A 40 -2.90 4.55 29.63
C ASN A 40 -3.74 3.38 29.07
N SER A 41 -4.24 3.50 27.83
CA SER A 41 -5.15 2.54 27.21
C SER A 41 -4.59 2.00 25.90
N LEU A 42 -4.30 0.69 25.90
CA LEU A 42 -3.92 -0.07 24.71
C LEU A 42 -5.02 -0.05 23.64
N VAL A 43 -6.29 0.02 24.07
CA VAL A 43 -7.45 0.09 23.16
C VAL A 43 -7.42 1.40 22.37
N SER A 44 -7.15 2.53 23.06
CA SER A 44 -7.03 3.84 22.41
C SER A 44 -5.85 3.89 21.44
N ALA A 45 -4.73 3.27 21.80
CA ALA A 45 -3.56 3.17 20.93
C ALA A 45 -3.87 2.33 19.66
N ALA A 46 -4.58 1.20 19.81
CA ALA A 46 -4.99 0.33 18.71
C ALA A 46 -6.02 0.96 17.76
N LEU A 47 -6.77 1.97 18.21
CA LEU A 47 -7.67 2.74 17.34
C LEU A 47 -6.91 3.55 16.28
N THR A 48 -5.64 3.88 16.52
CA THR A 48 -4.80 4.68 15.62
C THR A 48 -4.67 4.06 14.22
N PRO A 49 -4.16 2.81 14.04
CA PRO A 49 -4.08 2.18 12.73
C PRO A 49 -5.45 1.94 12.08
N LEU A 50 -6.51 1.71 12.88
CA LEU A 50 -7.88 1.55 12.38
C LEU A 50 -8.40 2.87 11.78
N MET A 51 -8.24 3.99 12.49
CA MET A 51 -8.62 5.32 12.01
C MET A 51 -7.85 5.70 10.75
N ARG A 52 -6.54 5.40 10.69
CA ARG A 52 -5.71 5.62 9.50
C ARG A 52 -6.24 4.84 8.30
N SER A 53 -6.47 3.54 8.46
CA SER A 53 -6.95 2.67 7.38
C SER A 53 -8.33 3.11 6.89
N PHE A 54 -9.20 3.52 7.79
CA PHE A 54 -10.52 4.06 7.45
C PHE A 54 -10.44 5.39 6.67
N ALA A 55 -9.54 6.30 7.06
CA ALA A 55 -9.31 7.54 6.32
C ALA A 55 -8.74 7.27 4.90
N GLN A 56 -7.79 6.35 4.78
CA GLN A 56 -7.22 5.93 3.48
C GLN A 56 -8.27 5.25 2.60
N MET A 57 -9.19 4.46 3.19
CA MET A 57 -10.32 3.88 2.48
C MET A 57 -11.20 4.96 1.82
N ILE A 58 -11.61 5.98 2.58
CA ILE A 58 -12.44 7.09 2.06
C ILE A 58 -11.68 7.88 1.00
N SER A 59 -10.40 8.14 1.24
CA SER A 59 -9.52 8.82 0.29
C SER A 59 -9.42 8.09 -1.05
N GLY A 60 -9.21 6.76 -1.03
CA GLY A 60 -9.17 5.95 -2.24
C GLY A 60 -10.50 5.91 -3.03
N LEU A 61 -11.63 6.18 -2.37
CA LEU A 61 -12.92 6.32 -3.07
C LEU A 61 -12.97 7.62 -3.86
N ILE A 62 -12.40 8.69 -3.32
CA ILE A 62 -12.41 10.03 -3.92
C ILE A 62 -11.29 10.22 -4.95
N ALA A 63 -10.19 9.50 -4.78
CA ALA A 63 -8.98 9.62 -5.59
C ALA A 63 -9.18 9.55 -7.12
N PRO A 64 -10.11 8.76 -7.70
CA PRO A 64 -10.38 8.81 -9.15
C PRO A 64 -10.80 10.20 -9.66
N LEU A 65 -11.53 10.98 -8.87
CA LEU A 65 -11.90 12.36 -9.24
C LEU A 65 -10.69 13.29 -9.27
N LEU A 66 -9.76 13.10 -8.34
CA LEU A 66 -8.53 13.87 -8.26
C LEU A 66 -7.58 13.50 -9.40
N ILE A 67 -7.46 12.22 -9.70
CA ILE A 67 -6.64 11.66 -10.79
C ILE A 67 -7.10 12.19 -12.16
N ASN A 68 -8.41 12.36 -12.38
CA ASN A 68 -8.91 12.93 -13.63
C ASN A 68 -8.63 14.44 -13.76
N ARG A 69 -8.41 15.14 -12.65
CA ARG A 69 -8.24 16.60 -12.64
C ARG A 69 -6.77 17.03 -12.58
N PHE A 70 -5.92 16.22 -11.96
CA PHE A 70 -4.53 16.56 -11.67
C PHE A 70 -3.58 15.48 -12.19
N ARG A 71 -2.37 15.89 -12.55
CA ARG A 71 -1.31 14.94 -12.93
C ARG A 71 -0.88 14.11 -11.72
N LEU A 72 -0.48 12.86 -11.96
CA LEU A 72 -0.08 11.93 -10.90
C LEU A 72 1.05 12.49 -10.00
N PRO A 73 2.15 13.09 -10.53
CA PRO A 73 3.19 13.66 -9.66
C PRO A 73 2.68 14.84 -8.81
N SER A 74 1.72 15.61 -9.32
CA SER A 74 1.11 16.72 -8.57
C SER A 74 0.26 16.23 -7.39
N LEU A 75 -0.40 15.07 -7.53
CA LEU A 75 -1.14 14.44 -6.42
C LEU A 75 -0.20 13.92 -5.32
N LEU A 76 0.95 13.35 -5.71
CA LEU A 76 1.99 12.97 -4.74
C LEU A 76 2.53 14.20 -4.02
N LEU A 77 2.83 15.27 -4.75
CA LEU A 77 3.32 16.52 -4.16
C LEU A 77 2.31 17.14 -3.19
N LEU A 78 1.02 17.15 -3.58
CA LEU A 78 -0.06 17.63 -2.73
C LEU A 78 -0.15 16.84 -1.42
N SER A 79 -0.09 15.51 -1.50
CA SER A 79 -0.12 14.64 -0.32
C SER A 79 1.05 14.93 0.63
N GLN A 80 2.27 14.87 0.11
CA GLN A 80 3.49 15.03 0.90
C GLN A 80 3.63 16.43 1.48
N SER A 81 3.26 17.47 0.71
CA SER A 81 3.33 18.85 1.19
C SER A 81 2.22 19.14 2.21
N GLY A 82 1.03 18.57 2.02
CA GLY A 82 -0.05 18.66 3.00
C GLY A 82 0.30 17.95 4.31
N GLN A 83 0.86 16.74 4.24
CA GLN A 83 1.36 16.02 5.41
C GLN A 83 2.50 16.76 6.10
N PHE A 84 3.48 17.30 5.35
CA PHE A 84 4.54 18.15 5.90
C PHE A 84 3.98 19.29 6.76
N LEU A 85 3.02 20.05 6.23
CA LEU A 85 2.40 21.15 6.95
C LEU A 85 1.58 20.67 8.16
N LEU A 86 0.80 19.60 8.01
CA LEU A 86 -0.02 19.05 9.09
C LEU A 86 0.84 18.47 10.23
N PHE A 87 2.00 17.88 9.93
CA PHE A 87 2.95 17.44 10.95
C PHE A 87 3.56 18.60 11.72
N ILE A 88 3.89 19.72 11.04
CA ILE A 88 4.32 20.94 11.73
C ILE A 88 3.22 21.44 12.66
N VAL A 89 1.98 21.53 12.17
CA VAL A 89 0.83 21.97 12.96
C VAL A 89 0.64 21.08 14.19
N LEU A 90 0.64 19.76 14.01
CA LEU A 90 0.49 18.80 15.09
C LEU A 90 1.63 18.91 16.10
N ALA A 91 2.88 19.00 15.64
CA ALA A 91 4.03 19.10 16.52
C ALA A 91 4.01 20.38 17.36
N VAL A 92 3.72 21.54 16.74
CA VAL A 92 3.59 22.83 17.43
C VAL A 92 2.43 22.81 18.42
N TYR A 93 1.27 22.26 18.02
CA TYR A 93 0.12 22.11 18.91
C TYR A 93 0.49 21.32 20.18
N LEU A 94 1.18 20.19 20.02
CA LEU A 94 1.62 19.36 21.13
C LEU A 94 2.69 20.03 22.00
N GLN A 95 3.55 20.88 21.44
CA GLN A 95 4.51 21.66 22.25
C GLN A 95 3.83 22.72 23.10
N ILE A 96 2.79 23.38 22.57
CA ILE A 96 2.07 24.44 23.29
C ILE A 96 1.19 23.85 24.39
N GLN A 97 0.45 22.78 24.10
CA GLN A 97 -0.53 22.21 25.03
C GLN A 97 0.07 21.15 25.96
N GLY A 98 1.18 20.50 25.57
CA GLY A 98 1.81 19.44 26.36
C GLY A 98 0.82 18.32 26.70
N SER A 99 0.66 18.06 28.00
CA SER A 99 -0.22 17.01 28.53
C SER A 99 -1.72 17.32 28.40
N ASP A 100 -2.09 18.60 28.24
CA ASP A 100 -3.49 19.04 28.11
C ASP A 100 -3.99 19.00 26.65
N ALA A 101 -3.18 18.46 25.74
CA ALA A 101 -3.54 18.32 24.34
C ALA A 101 -4.82 17.48 24.16
N SER A 102 -5.77 18.02 23.40
CA SER A 102 -7.01 17.33 23.06
C SER A 102 -6.74 16.19 22.10
N LEU A 103 -6.93 14.96 22.57
CA LEU A 103 -6.86 13.76 21.74
C LEU A 103 -7.82 13.78 20.55
N ILE A 104 -8.96 14.46 20.67
CA ILE A 104 -9.91 14.61 19.58
C ILE A 104 -9.26 15.39 18.42
N LEU A 105 -8.56 16.49 18.72
CA LEU A 105 -7.86 17.26 17.69
C LEU A 105 -6.67 16.49 17.11
N VAL A 106 -5.93 15.75 17.95
CA VAL A 106 -4.87 14.85 17.48
C VAL A 106 -5.44 13.84 16.47
N PHE A 107 -6.50 13.10 16.84
CA PHE A 107 -7.13 12.14 15.94
C PHE A 107 -7.73 12.78 14.69
N ALA A 108 -8.26 14.00 14.77
CA ALA A 108 -8.75 14.73 13.61
C ALA A 108 -7.61 15.06 12.62
N LEU A 109 -6.46 15.54 13.11
CA LEU A 109 -5.28 15.81 12.28
C LEU A 109 -4.72 14.51 11.67
N VAL A 110 -4.66 13.44 12.46
CA VAL A 110 -4.27 12.09 12.02
C VAL A 110 -5.16 11.59 10.90
N PHE A 111 -6.47 11.79 11.02
CA PHE A 111 -7.44 11.43 10.00
C PHE A 111 -7.18 12.20 8.70
N VAL A 112 -6.99 13.53 8.77
CA VAL A 112 -6.72 14.35 7.58
C VAL A 112 -5.39 13.97 6.93
N MET A 113 -4.33 13.73 7.71
CA MET A 113 -3.04 13.27 7.17
C MET A 113 -3.15 11.91 6.48
N SER A 114 -3.88 10.98 7.08
CA SER A 114 -4.15 9.65 6.52
C SER A 114 -5.04 9.70 5.28
N PHE A 115 -5.97 10.66 5.25
CA PHE A 115 -6.80 10.93 4.08
C PHE A 115 -5.95 11.46 2.92
N LEU A 116 -5.02 12.39 3.15
CA LEU A 116 -4.10 12.86 2.11
C LEU A 116 -3.20 11.75 1.57
N ASP A 117 -2.87 10.77 2.41
CA ASP A 117 -2.03 9.63 2.05
C ASP A 117 -2.73 8.57 1.19
N GLY A 118 -4.07 8.47 1.26
CA GLY A 118 -4.80 7.35 0.66
C GLY A 118 -4.68 7.21 -0.87
N TRP A 119 -4.34 8.27 -1.61
CA TRP A 119 -4.04 8.19 -3.04
C TRP A 119 -2.55 8.03 -3.38
N THR A 120 -1.65 8.10 -2.40
CA THR A 120 -0.20 8.01 -2.61
C THR A 120 0.18 6.66 -3.24
N VAL A 121 -0.25 5.55 -2.64
CA VAL A 121 0.07 4.20 -3.12
C VAL A 121 -0.53 3.90 -4.50
N PRO A 122 -1.82 4.17 -4.78
CA PRO A 122 -2.38 4.05 -6.13
C PRO A 122 -1.62 4.87 -7.19
N THR A 123 -1.29 6.12 -6.84
CA THR A 123 -0.59 7.04 -7.73
C THR A 123 0.84 6.58 -8.01
N ARG A 124 1.58 6.18 -6.97
CA ARG A 124 2.92 5.57 -7.07
C ARG A 124 2.88 4.35 -7.99
N ASN A 125 2.00 3.39 -7.69
CA ASN A 125 1.94 2.13 -8.43
C ASN A 125 1.50 2.33 -9.89
N ALA A 126 0.76 3.40 -10.20
CA ALA A 126 0.42 3.75 -11.58
C ALA A 126 1.54 4.50 -12.31
N LEU A 127 2.37 5.28 -11.60
CA LEU A 127 3.52 5.97 -12.18
C LEU A 127 4.66 5.02 -12.55
N VAL A 128 4.93 3.99 -11.76
CA VAL A 128 6.04 3.04 -12.01
C VAL A 128 6.05 2.49 -13.45
N PRO A 129 4.95 1.91 -14.00
CA PRO A 129 4.95 1.41 -15.37
C PRO A 129 4.96 2.52 -16.44
N ARG A 130 4.61 3.77 -16.10
CA ARG A 130 4.80 4.93 -17.01
C ARG A 130 6.27 5.33 -17.11
N LEU A 131 7.03 5.17 -16.01
CA LEU A 131 8.45 5.54 -15.93
C LEU A 131 9.40 4.41 -16.36
N VAL A 132 8.94 3.16 -16.28
CA VAL A 132 9.69 1.95 -16.62
C VAL A 132 8.82 1.03 -17.48
N PRO A 133 8.74 1.27 -18.82
CA PRO A 133 7.84 0.54 -19.70
C PRO A 133 8.24 -0.92 -19.97
N ASP A 134 9.54 -1.22 -19.93
CA ASP A 134 10.06 -2.57 -20.17
C ASP A 134 9.67 -3.52 -19.04
N GLU A 135 9.17 -4.71 -19.37
CA GLU A 135 8.57 -5.63 -18.40
C GLU A 135 9.59 -6.21 -17.41
N GLN A 136 10.79 -6.55 -17.88
CA GLN A 136 11.87 -7.00 -17.00
C GLN A 136 12.32 -5.89 -16.07
N SER A 137 12.39 -4.66 -16.58
CA SER A 137 12.73 -3.48 -15.80
C SER A 137 11.60 -3.08 -14.83
N LEU A 138 10.33 -3.34 -15.17
CA LEU A 138 9.18 -3.13 -14.30
C LEU A 138 9.21 -4.07 -13.10
N LEU A 139 9.49 -5.35 -13.32
CA LEU A 139 9.66 -6.31 -12.23
C LEU A 139 10.84 -5.90 -11.32
N LYS A 140 11.97 -5.46 -11.91
CA LYS A 140 13.11 -4.92 -11.15
C LYS A 140 12.72 -3.68 -10.35
N ALA A 141 12.00 -2.75 -10.95
CA ALA A 141 11.54 -1.53 -10.30
C ALA A 141 10.65 -1.84 -9.09
N ASN A 142 9.67 -2.74 -9.26
CA ASN A 142 8.82 -3.16 -8.15
C ASN A 142 9.61 -3.92 -7.08
N GLY A 143 10.55 -4.78 -7.46
CA GLY A 143 11.44 -5.47 -6.52
C GLY A 143 12.29 -4.50 -5.70
N LEU A 144 12.88 -3.47 -6.34
CA LEU A 144 13.66 -2.45 -5.67
C LEU A 144 12.80 -1.60 -4.72
N ILE A 145 11.61 -1.18 -5.16
CA ILE A 145 10.64 -0.48 -4.29
C ILE A 145 10.32 -1.36 -3.07
N SER A 146 10.07 -2.65 -3.28
CA SER A 146 9.79 -3.58 -2.19
C SER A 146 10.95 -3.67 -1.21
N VAL A 147 12.18 -3.88 -1.69
CA VAL A 147 13.37 -3.93 -0.82
C VAL A 147 13.47 -2.65 0.03
N SER A 148 13.28 -1.48 -0.58
CA SER A 148 13.32 -0.22 0.16
C SER A 148 12.20 -0.08 1.18
N ASP A 149 10.96 -0.42 0.81
CA ASP A 149 9.81 -0.40 1.72
C ASP A 149 10.04 -1.35 2.91
N GLN A 150 10.65 -2.51 2.68
CA GLN A 150 10.94 -3.49 3.74
C GLN A 150 12.14 -3.11 4.61
N VAL A 151 13.20 -2.50 4.04
CA VAL A 151 14.31 -1.94 4.83
C VAL A 151 13.81 -0.83 5.74
N VAL A 152 12.94 0.04 5.23
CA VAL A 152 12.31 1.10 6.02
C VAL A 152 11.45 0.53 7.14
N GLN A 153 10.65 -0.49 6.88
CA GLN A 153 9.85 -1.14 7.93
C GLN A 153 10.74 -1.84 8.97
N PHE A 154 11.77 -2.60 8.55
CA PHE A 154 12.74 -3.23 9.44
C PHE A 154 13.41 -2.20 10.37
N ALA A 155 13.96 -1.14 9.78
CA ALA A 155 14.58 -0.06 10.54
C ALA A 155 13.55 0.65 11.43
N GLY A 156 12.33 0.82 10.93
CA GLY A 156 11.22 1.44 11.62
C GLY A 156 10.90 0.78 12.95
N TRP A 157 10.54 -0.51 12.97
CA TRP A 157 10.13 -1.19 14.22
C TRP A 157 11.23 -1.23 15.29
N GLY A 158 12.51 -1.27 14.91
CA GLY A 158 13.63 -1.25 15.86
C GLY A 158 14.06 0.16 16.28
N LEU A 159 14.25 1.06 15.31
CA LEU A 159 14.88 2.37 15.53
C LEU A 159 13.87 3.45 15.95
N SER A 160 12.60 3.37 15.51
CA SER A 160 11.62 4.41 15.83
C SER A 160 11.33 4.49 17.32
N GLY A 161 11.28 3.35 18.01
CA GLY A 161 11.07 3.31 19.47
C GLY A 161 12.21 3.99 20.22
N ILE A 162 13.45 3.77 19.79
CA ILE A 162 14.64 4.42 20.34
C ILE A 162 14.58 5.94 20.09
N VAL A 163 14.26 6.35 18.86
CA VAL A 163 14.13 7.78 18.51
C VAL A 163 13.05 8.46 19.36
N VAL A 164 11.88 7.84 19.50
CA VAL A 164 10.78 8.39 20.32
C VAL A 164 11.14 8.40 21.80
N ALA A 165 11.85 7.39 22.32
CA ALA A 165 12.28 7.37 23.72
C ALA A 165 13.33 8.45 24.03
N MET A 166 14.24 8.73 23.10
CA MET A 166 15.29 9.74 23.27
C MET A 166 14.80 11.17 23.04
N LEU A 167 13.96 11.38 22.01
CA LEU A 167 13.51 12.72 21.60
C LEU A 167 12.14 13.09 22.17
N GLY A 168 11.35 12.11 22.60
CA GLY A 168 9.94 12.27 22.91
C GLY A 168 9.05 12.32 21.65
N PRO A 169 7.71 12.22 21.80
CA PRO A 169 6.79 12.20 20.67
C PRO A 169 6.80 13.47 19.83
N SER A 170 6.75 14.66 20.45
CA SER A 170 6.62 15.93 19.72
C SER A 170 7.84 16.26 18.85
N PRO A 171 9.08 16.20 19.34
CA PRO A 171 10.26 16.40 18.49
C PRO A 171 10.41 15.32 17.41
N THR A 172 9.96 14.08 17.67
CA THR A 172 9.93 13.03 16.63
C THR A 172 8.99 13.41 15.49
N LEU A 173 7.83 14.02 15.76
CA LEU A 173 6.92 14.50 14.72
C LEU A 173 7.52 15.65 13.89
N LEU A 174 8.39 16.49 14.46
CA LEU A 174 9.15 17.48 13.69
C LEU A 174 10.17 16.82 12.76
N VAL A 175 10.86 15.77 13.22
CA VAL A 175 11.75 14.98 12.36
C VAL A 175 10.96 14.34 11.22
N THR A 176 9.80 13.76 11.51
CA THR A 176 8.86 13.26 10.49
C THR A 176 8.48 14.35 9.49
N ALA A 177 8.17 15.56 9.95
CA ALA A 177 7.85 16.68 9.07
C ALA A 177 9.04 16.98 8.13
N VAL A 178 10.26 17.11 8.65
CA VAL A 178 11.45 17.35 7.83
C VAL A 178 11.61 16.27 6.74
N ILE A 179 11.41 15.00 7.07
CA ILE A 179 11.48 13.90 6.10
C ILE A 179 10.39 14.05 5.02
N TYR A 180 9.16 14.42 5.38
CA TYR A 180 8.09 14.72 4.43
C TYR A 180 8.38 15.93 3.54
N GLY A 181 9.01 16.98 4.09
CA GLY A 181 9.49 18.13 3.33
C GLY A 181 10.55 17.74 2.30
N LEU A 182 11.50 16.87 2.67
CA LEU A 182 12.48 16.29 1.76
C LEU A 182 11.81 15.42 0.68
N ALA A 183 10.84 14.59 1.05
CA ALA A 183 10.06 13.79 0.11
C ALA A 183 9.35 14.69 -0.92
N ALA A 184 8.69 15.76 -0.46
CA ALA A 184 8.04 16.75 -1.33
C ALA A 184 9.04 17.42 -2.30
N ALA A 185 10.23 17.78 -1.81
CA ALA A 185 11.28 18.35 -2.66
C ALA A 185 11.76 17.37 -3.75
N PHE A 186 11.95 16.08 -3.42
CA PHE A 186 12.30 15.06 -4.41
C PHE A 186 11.17 14.80 -5.41
N THR A 187 9.90 14.94 -5.00
CA THR A 187 8.74 14.79 -5.88
C THR A 187 8.71 15.82 -7.01
N LEU A 188 9.29 17.02 -6.81
CA LEU A 188 9.44 18.01 -7.88
C LEU A 188 10.30 17.49 -9.05
N GLY A 189 11.18 16.51 -8.81
CA GLY A 189 11.97 15.82 -9.82
C GLY A 189 11.22 14.72 -10.58
N VAL A 190 10.03 14.32 -10.11
CA VAL A 190 9.20 13.28 -10.75
C VAL A 190 8.48 13.89 -11.95
N LYS A 191 9.13 13.82 -13.11
CA LYS A 191 8.56 14.25 -14.38
C LYS A 191 7.94 13.06 -15.09
N GLU A 192 6.65 13.15 -15.34
CA GLU A 192 5.95 12.24 -16.23
C GLU A 192 6.46 12.46 -17.67
N PRO A 193 6.78 11.39 -18.42
CA PRO A 193 7.04 11.52 -19.85
C PRO A 193 5.86 12.24 -20.49
N ALA A 194 6.11 13.28 -21.28
CA ALA A 194 5.05 14.00 -21.96
C ALA A 194 4.29 13.03 -22.87
N GLU A 195 3.08 12.63 -22.49
CA GLU A 195 2.17 11.99 -23.41
C GLU A 195 1.75 13.05 -24.44
N SER A 196 1.96 12.71 -25.71
CA SER A 196 1.51 13.45 -26.87
C SER A 196 0.01 13.76 -26.76
N GLY A 197 -0.31 15.03 -26.58
CA GLY A 197 -1.44 15.68 -27.26
C GLY A 197 -2.86 15.50 -26.74
N ASP A 198 -3.32 14.33 -26.30
CA ASP A 198 -4.78 14.09 -26.30
C ASP A 198 -5.53 14.44 -25.01
N SER A 199 -4.89 14.42 -23.84
CA SER A 199 -5.61 14.72 -22.61
C SER A 199 -5.81 16.23 -22.37
N ALA A 200 -5.07 17.10 -23.07
CA ALA A 200 -5.24 18.55 -23.04
C ALA A 200 -6.15 19.05 -24.18
N ALA A 201 -6.24 18.31 -25.29
CA ALA A 201 -7.07 18.69 -26.44
C ALA A 201 -8.56 18.73 -26.08
N HIS A 202 -9.05 17.86 -25.19
CA HIS A 202 -10.46 17.87 -24.77
C HIS A 202 -10.84 18.97 -23.77
N ALA A 203 -9.88 19.68 -23.18
CA ALA A 203 -10.17 20.82 -22.30
C ALA A 203 -9.93 22.18 -22.98
N THR A 204 -9.09 22.25 -24.02
CA THR A 204 -8.66 23.54 -24.60
C THR A 204 -9.28 23.86 -25.96
N THR A 205 -9.82 22.89 -26.73
CA THR A 205 -10.58 23.23 -27.96
C THR A 205 -11.97 23.82 -27.70
N ALA A 206 -12.49 23.75 -26.48
CA ALA A 206 -13.75 24.40 -26.10
C ALA A 206 -13.63 25.92 -25.92
N ALA A 207 -12.42 26.49 -25.89
CA ALA A 207 -12.20 27.91 -25.57
C ALA A 207 -11.69 28.77 -26.74
N SER A 208 -11.47 28.21 -27.94
CA SER A 208 -10.88 28.94 -29.07
C SER A 208 -11.72 28.89 -30.36
N GLY A 209 -13.04 28.79 -30.24
CA GLY A 209 -13.98 28.77 -31.37
C GLY A 209 -15.12 29.77 -31.17
N MET A 210 -14.82 31.06 -30.96
CA MET A 210 -15.83 32.14 -30.98
C MET A 210 -15.41 33.20 -32.01
N SER A 211 -15.65 32.90 -33.28
CA SER A 211 -15.83 33.88 -34.34
C SER A 211 -16.54 33.23 -35.53
N GLY A 212 -17.84 33.50 -35.70
CA GLY A 212 -18.61 33.06 -36.86
C GLY A 212 -20.08 32.82 -36.54
N THR A 213 -20.94 33.66 -37.11
CA THR A 213 -22.40 33.72 -36.99
C THR A 213 -23.14 32.63 -37.76
N ASP A 214 -24.40 32.43 -37.32
CA ASP A 214 -25.57 31.87 -38.00
C ASP A 214 -25.73 30.34 -38.17
N GLY A 215 -26.91 29.85 -37.76
CA GLY A 215 -27.49 28.59 -38.24
C GLY A 215 -27.93 27.61 -37.16
N THR A 216 -29.24 27.51 -36.96
CA THR A 216 -29.97 26.51 -36.17
C THR A 216 -29.39 25.09 -36.21
N SER A 217 -28.98 24.56 -35.06
CA SER A 217 -28.73 23.14 -34.83
C SER A 217 -28.85 22.84 -33.34
N SER A 218 -29.65 21.83 -32.99
CA SER A 218 -29.88 21.34 -31.63
C SER A 218 -28.57 20.98 -30.94
N ALA A 219 -28.15 21.82 -30.00
CA ALA A 219 -26.99 21.56 -29.16
C ALA A 219 -27.26 20.36 -28.24
N SER A 220 -26.81 19.17 -28.63
CA SER A 220 -26.55 18.09 -27.69
C SER A 220 -25.36 18.52 -26.83
N ALA A 221 -25.66 19.09 -25.66
CA ALA A 221 -24.64 19.38 -24.65
C ALA A 221 -23.89 18.07 -24.33
N THR A 222 -22.64 17.97 -24.80
CA THR A 222 -21.70 16.94 -24.38
C THR A 222 -21.35 17.21 -22.91
N THR A 223 -22.25 16.81 -22.03
CA THR A 223 -21.99 16.77 -20.59
C THR A 223 -20.81 15.83 -20.36
N GLY A 224 -19.71 16.36 -19.83
CA GLY A 224 -18.56 15.55 -19.43
C GLY A 224 -19.00 14.38 -18.52
N PRO A 225 -18.22 13.30 -18.44
CA PRO A 225 -18.62 12.10 -17.70
C PRO A 225 -19.03 12.47 -16.27
N SER A 226 -20.20 11.97 -15.85
CA SER A 226 -20.73 12.20 -14.50
C SER A 226 -19.67 11.89 -13.44
N ARG A 227 -19.62 12.66 -12.34
CA ARG A 227 -18.71 12.38 -11.20
C ARG A 227 -18.88 10.95 -10.69
N TRP A 228 -20.11 10.44 -10.69
CA TRP A 228 -20.41 9.06 -10.34
C TRP A 228 -19.80 8.05 -11.32
N HIS A 229 -19.82 8.37 -12.61
CA HIS A 229 -19.17 7.54 -13.62
C HIS A 229 -17.67 7.42 -13.35
N THR A 230 -17.01 8.56 -13.09
CA THR A 230 -15.57 8.60 -12.76
C THR A 230 -15.23 7.79 -11.51
N LEU A 231 -16.03 7.93 -10.44
CA LEU A 231 -15.83 7.20 -9.18
C LEU A 231 -16.00 5.68 -9.35
N THR A 232 -16.87 5.24 -10.27
CA THR A 232 -17.21 3.81 -10.43
C THR A 232 -16.42 3.10 -11.54
N GLU A 233 -15.66 3.82 -12.35
CA GLU A 233 -14.98 3.30 -13.54
C GLU A 233 -13.95 2.21 -13.20
N GLY A 234 -13.12 2.44 -12.16
CA GLY A 234 -12.15 1.46 -11.68
C GLY A 234 -12.83 0.17 -11.19
N TRP A 235 -13.92 0.31 -10.45
CA TRP A 235 -14.73 -0.82 -9.95
C TRP A 235 -15.36 -1.64 -11.08
N LYS A 236 -15.95 -0.95 -12.07
CA LYS A 236 -16.51 -1.60 -13.27
C LYS A 236 -15.43 -2.34 -14.05
N THR A 237 -14.25 -1.74 -14.18
CA THR A 237 -13.10 -2.34 -14.88
C THR A 237 -12.63 -3.62 -14.18
N ILE A 238 -12.47 -3.59 -12.85
CA ILE A 238 -12.15 -4.77 -12.05
C ILE A 238 -13.18 -5.88 -12.28
N TRP A 239 -14.48 -5.55 -12.28
CA TRP A 239 -15.53 -6.56 -12.43
C TRP A 239 -15.62 -7.15 -13.84
N ARG A 240 -15.39 -6.33 -14.87
CA ARG A 240 -15.46 -6.71 -16.28
C ARG A 240 -14.27 -7.54 -16.72
N MET A 241 -13.06 -7.20 -16.27
CA MET A 241 -11.83 -7.88 -16.67
C MET A 241 -11.59 -9.13 -15.80
N PRO A 242 -11.66 -10.36 -16.35
CA PRO A 242 -11.55 -11.59 -15.57
C PRO A 242 -10.24 -11.71 -14.78
N ARG A 243 -9.14 -11.15 -15.32
CA ARG A 243 -7.81 -11.13 -14.68
C ARG A 243 -7.80 -10.28 -13.42
N LEU A 244 -8.28 -9.03 -13.52
CA LEU A 244 -8.35 -8.11 -12.39
C LEU A 244 -9.33 -8.59 -11.33
N ARG A 245 -10.49 -9.12 -11.75
CA ARG A 245 -11.47 -9.72 -10.84
C ARG A 245 -10.85 -10.83 -10.01
N LEU A 246 -10.15 -11.76 -10.68
CA LEU A 246 -9.49 -12.88 -10.01
C LEU A 246 -8.43 -12.40 -9.01
N LEU A 247 -7.51 -11.51 -9.43
CA LEU A 247 -6.48 -10.96 -8.54
C LEU A 247 -7.09 -10.25 -7.34
N THR A 248 -8.13 -9.44 -7.56
CA THR A 248 -8.82 -8.72 -6.49
C THR A 248 -9.50 -9.67 -5.50
N PHE A 249 -10.17 -10.72 -5.97
CA PHE A 249 -10.75 -11.72 -5.07
C PHE A 249 -9.69 -12.46 -4.26
N MET A 250 -8.55 -12.80 -4.88
CA MET A 250 -7.43 -13.39 -4.16
C MET A 250 -6.91 -12.44 -3.08
N ASP A 251 -6.74 -11.14 -3.38
CA ASP A 251 -6.31 -10.13 -2.42
C ASP A 251 -7.29 -9.99 -1.24
N ILE A 252 -8.61 -10.03 -1.49
CA ILE A 252 -9.62 -9.98 -0.43
C ILE A 252 -9.47 -11.16 0.52
N ILE A 253 -9.37 -12.38 -0.01
CA ILE A 253 -9.26 -13.60 0.81
C ILE A 253 -7.96 -13.59 1.61
N ASP A 254 -6.84 -13.23 0.99
CA ASP A 254 -5.52 -13.16 1.62
C ASP A 254 -5.50 -12.06 2.72
N MET A 255 -6.10 -10.89 2.46
CA MET A 255 -6.20 -9.78 3.41
C MET A 255 -7.09 -10.12 4.62
N LEU A 256 -8.14 -10.94 4.44
CA LEU A 256 -8.93 -11.43 5.57
C LEU A 256 -8.06 -12.20 6.57
N GLY A 257 -7.06 -12.97 6.11
CA GLY A 257 -6.09 -13.65 6.98
C GLY A 257 -4.96 -12.74 7.44
N GLY A 258 -4.54 -11.77 6.63
CA GLY A 258 -3.37 -10.93 6.87
C GLY A 258 -3.42 -10.06 8.14
N SER A 259 -4.60 -9.76 8.68
CA SER A 259 -4.72 -8.93 9.89
C SER A 259 -4.15 -9.59 11.16
N VAL A 260 -3.94 -10.92 11.18
CA VAL A 260 -3.34 -11.62 12.32
C VAL A 260 -1.89 -11.22 12.59
N TRP A 261 -1.24 -10.56 11.63
CA TRP A 261 0.12 -10.03 11.77
C TRP A 261 0.18 -8.64 12.40
N VAL A 262 -0.98 -8.06 12.75
CA VAL A 262 -1.03 -6.83 13.57
C VAL A 262 -0.43 -7.11 14.94
N GLY A 263 0.34 -6.12 15.45
CA GLY A 263 1.23 -6.31 16.60
C GLY A 263 0.60 -6.97 17.82
N ALA A 264 -0.65 -6.64 18.16
CA ALA A 264 -1.37 -7.25 19.29
C ALA A 264 -1.54 -8.78 19.16
N PHE A 265 -1.84 -9.29 17.97
CA PHE A 265 -1.99 -10.73 17.74
C PHE A 265 -0.65 -11.45 17.74
N THR A 266 0.38 -10.84 17.15
CA THR A 266 1.74 -11.38 17.21
C THR A 266 2.24 -11.44 18.66
N LEU A 267 1.99 -10.41 19.46
CA LEU A 267 2.34 -10.39 20.88
C LEU A 267 1.59 -11.49 21.66
N ALA A 268 0.28 -11.63 21.43
CA ALA A 268 -0.51 -12.69 22.04
C ALA A 268 0.01 -14.09 21.66
N PHE A 269 0.47 -14.28 20.42
CA PHE A 269 1.06 -15.55 19.97
C PHE A 269 2.37 -15.84 20.70
N VAL A 270 3.25 -14.85 20.80
CA VAL A 270 4.52 -14.97 21.53
C VAL A 270 4.31 -15.36 22.99
N GLN A 271 3.36 -14.72 23.67
CA GLN A 271 3.08 -14.99 25.08
C GLN A 271 2.38 -16.34 25.30
N THR A 272 1.41 -16.68 24.44
CA THR A 272 0.54 -17.85 24.65
C THR A 272 1.12 -19.13 24.06
N ALA A 273 1.66 -19.07 22.84
CA ALA A 273 2.14 -20.25 22.11
C ALA A 273 3.63 -20.53 22.35
N LEU A 274 4.46 -19.48 22.47
CA LEU A 274 5.91 -19.62 22.66
C LEU A 274 6.35 -19.48 24.13
N GLY A 275 5.47 -18.98 25.00
CA GLY A 275 5.76 -18.78 26.42
C GLY A 275 6.86 -17.75 26.68
N GLN A 276 7.01 -16.75 25.80
CA GLN A 276 8.08 -15.75 25.86
C GLN A 276 7.59 -14.35 26.22
N GLY A 277 8.53 -13.49 26.62
CA GLY A 277 8.28 -12.07 26.93
C GLY A 277 8.05 -11.19 25.70
N GLU A 278 7.73 -9.92 25.95
CA GLU A 278 7.39 -8.93 24.91
C GLU A 278 8.56 -8.61 23.98
N GLU A 279 9.80 -8.84 24.41
CA GLU A 279 11.00 -8.67 23.59
C GLU A 279 11.00 -9.57 22.34
N TRP A 280 10.40 -10.77 22.44
CA TRP A 280 10.30 -11.71 21.34
C TRP A 280 9.36 -11.25 20.24
N TRP A 281 8.36 -10.42 20.56
CA TRP A 281 7.53 -9.76 19.55
C TRP A 281 8.38 -8.85 18.65
N GLY A 282 9.36 -8.15 19.22
CA GLY A 282 10.34 -7.37 18.46
C GLY A 282 11.21 -8.25 17.56
N PHE A 283 11.70 -9.39 18.07
CA PHE A 283 12.51 -10.33 17.29
C PHE A 283 11.74 -10.97 16.13
N ILE A 284 10.47 -11.31 16.32
CA ILE A 284 9.60 -11.86 15.27
C ILE A 284 9.43 -10.86 14.12
N ASN A 285 9.14 -9.59 14.44
CA ASN A 285 9.02 -8.53 13.43
C ASN A 285 10.36 -8.30 12.70
N ALA A 286 11.47 -8.22 13.44
CA ALA A 286 12.79 -8.06 12.85
C ALA A 286 13.15 -9.21 11.90
N ALA A 287 12.89 -10.46 12.31
CA ALA A 287 13.10 -11.63 11.46
C ALA A 287 12.22 -11.59 10.21
N TYR A 288 10.94 -11.22 10.33
CA TYR A 288 10.02 -11.09 9.20
C TYR A 288 10.55 -10.09 8.16
N PHE A 289 10.88 -8.87 8.61
CA PHE A 289 11.33 -7.84 7.68
C PHE A 289 12.72 -8.13 7.11
N ALA A 290 13.63 -8.75 7.87
CA ALA A 290 14.88 -9.26 7.30
C ALA A 290 14.62 -10.30 6.20
N GLY A 291 13.63 -11.17 6.43
CA GLY A 291 13.14 -12.13 5.46
C GLY A 291 12.61 -11.46 4.21
N THR A 292 11.73 -10.46 4.33
CA THR A 292 11.15 -9.76 3.16
C THR A 292 12.22 -8.94 2.43
N VAL A 293 13.19 -8.31 3.11
CA VAL A 293 14.34 -7.69 2.44
C VAL A 293 15.10 -8.72 1.59
N SER A 294 15.41 -9.89 2.16
CA SER A 294 16.06 -10.97 1.42
C SER A 294 15.21 -11.48 0.25
N GLY A 295 13.88 -11.50 0.42
CA GLY A 295 12.90 -11.85 -0.60
C GLY A 295 12.86 -10.90 -1.79
N GLY A 296 12.85 -9.60 -1.54
CA GLY A 296 12.91 -8.59 -2.60
C GLY A 296 14.22 -8.66 -3.38
N LEU A 297 15.34 -8.90 -2.70
CA LEU A 297 16.64 -9.14 -3.34
C LEU A 297 16.65 -10.44 -4.15
N LEU A 298 16.00 -11.49 -3.65
CA LEU A 298 15.82 -12.75 -4.37
C LEU A 298 14.99 -12.55 -5.64
N VAL A 299 13.90 -11.78 -5.59
CA VAL A 299 13.11 -11.44 -6.79
C VAL A 299 13.96 -10.71 -7.80
N LEU A 300 14.77 -9.73 -7.37
CA LEU A 300 15.72 -9.00 -8.22
C LEU A 300 16.74 -9.93 -8.89
N ALA A 301 17.28 -10.89 -8.14
CA ALA A 301 18.22 -11.89 -8.65
C ALA A 301 17.55 -12.85 -9.66
N LEU A 302 16.28 -13.19 -9.42
CA LEU A 302 15.52 -14.14 -10.22
C LEU A 302 14.73 -13.52 -11.37
N VAL A 303 14.80 -12.21 -11.61
CA VAL A 303 14.01 -11.53 -12.67
C VAL A 303 14.09 -12.23 -14.03
N ARG A 304 15.28 -12.66 -14.45
CA ARG A 304 15.47 -13.36 -15.73
C ARG A 304 14.84 -14.75 -15.73
N THR A 305 14.89 -15.44 -14.59
CA THR A 305 14.31 -16.78 -14.42
C THR A 305 12.79 -16.70 -14.36
N ILE A 306 12.23 -15.70 -13.67
CA ILE A 306 10.79 -15.46 -13.61
C ILE A 306 10.27 -15.20 -15.04
N GLY A 307 10.93 -14.30 -15.79
CA GLY A 307 10.51 -13.95 -17.15
C GLY A 307 9.03 -13.56 -17.16
N ASP A 308 8.23 -14.18 -18.04
CA ASP A 308 6.79 -13.94 -18.14
C ASP A 308 5.91 -14.76 -17.18
N ARG A 309 6.53 -15.56 -16.30
CA ARG A 309 5.81 -16.51 -15.43
C ARG A 309 5.33 -15.89 -14.12
N PHE A 310 4.95 -14.61 -14.14
CA PHE A 310 4.53 -13.84 -12.96
C PHE A 310 3.44 -14.55 -12.14
N LEU A 311 2.41 -15.10 -12.79
CA LEU A 311 1.34 -15.82 -12.09
C LEU A 311 1.87 -17.06 -11.36
N SER A 312 2.77 -17.82 -11.99
CA SER A 312 3.34 -19.02 -11.38
C SER A 312 4.25 -18.67 -10.21
N ALA A 313 5.10 -17.65 -10.37
CA ALA A 313 5.94 -17.14 -9.29
C ALA A 313 5.09 -16.65 -8.10
N MET A 314 4.03 -15.90 -8.37
CA MET A 314 3.09 -15.42 -7.36
C MET A 314 2.45 -16.58 -6.59
N LEU A 315 1.93 -17.59 -7.30
CA LEU A 315 1.28 -18.76 -6.69
C LEU A 315 2.25 -19.60 -5.86
N ILE A 316 3.50 -19.76 -6.30
CA ILE A 316 4.55 -20.41 -5.51
C ILE A 316 4.81 -19.63 -4.21
N GLY A 317 4.89 -18.30 -4.32
CA GLY A 317 4.98 -17.40 -3.16
C GLY A 317 3.84 -17.61 -2.17
N MET A 318 2.59 -17.59 -2.64
CA MET A 318 1.43 -17.79 -1.78
C MET A 318 1.40 -19.17 -1.11
N ALA A 319 1.70 -20.24 -1.87
CA ALA A 319 1.71 -21.60 -1.32
C ALA A 319 2.78 -21.78 -0.24
N GLY A 320 4.00 -21.27 -0.49
CA GLY A 320 5.09 -21.34 0.49
C GLY A 320 4.80 -20.51 1.74
N TYR A 321 4.27 -19.29 1.57
CA TYR A 321 3.87 -18.43 2.69
C TYR A 321 2.76 -19.06 3.54
N GLY A 322 1.71 -19.59 2.91
CA GLY A 322 0.60 -20.26 3.61
C GLY A 322 1.05 -21.51 4.36
N LEU A 323 1.90 -22.35 3.75
CA LEU A 323 2.45 -23.54 4.40
C LEU A 323 3.32 -23.17 5.61
N LEU A 324 4.23 -22.21 5.46
CA LEU A 324 5.06 -21.75 6.58
C LEU A 324 4.21 -21.13 7.69
N THR A 325 3.13 -20.41 7.35
CA THR A 325 2.21 -19.83 8.34
C THR A 325 1.51 -20.93 9.15
N ALA A 326 1.10 -22.03 8.51
CA ALA A 326 0.53 -23.17 9.21
C ALA A 326 1.53 -23.84 10.16
N VAL A 327 2.78 -24.04 9.70
CA VAL A 327 3.86 -24.60 10.53
C VAL A 327 4.21 -23.69 11.69
N TYR A 328 4.25 -22.37 11.47
CA TYR A 328 4.44 -21.38 12.52
C TYR A 328 3.34 -21.44 13.57
N ALA A 329 2.08 -21.54 13.14
CA ALA A 329 0.94 -21.56 14.05
C ALA A 329 1.01 -22.70 15.07
N VAL A 330 1.43 -23.89 14.64
CA VAL A 330 1.52 -25.09 15.51
C VAL A 330 2.86 -25.22 16.23
N ASN A 331 3.81 -24.32 15.98
CA ASN A 331 5.13 -24.35 16.58
C ASN A 331 5.12 -23.73 17.97
N THR A 332 5.73 -24.42 18.93
CA THR A 332 5.93 -23.92 20.30
C THR A 332 7.36 -23.47 20.58
N GLU A 333 8.31 -23.76 19.69
CA GLU A 333 9.74 -23.46 19.89
C GLU A 333 10.10 -22.05 19.40
N PRO A 334 10.56 -21.13 20.28
CA PRO A 334 10.77 -19.72 19.93
C PRO A 334 11.79 -19.49 18.81
N TYR A 335 12.93 -20.20 18.82
CA TYR A 335 13.96 -20.04 17.79
C TYR A 335 13.50 -20.58 16.42
N ILE A 336 12.70 -21.65 16.42
CA ILE A 336 12.09 -22.15 15.18
C ILE A 336 11.10 -21.12 14.62
N ALA A 337 10.35 -20.43 15.48
CA ALA A 337 9.44 -19.36 15.08
C ALA A 337 10.18 -18.24 14.31
N LEU A 338 11.36 -17.82 14.80
CA LEU A 338 12.20 -16.83 14.11
C LEU A 338 12.65 -17.31 12.72
N ILE A 339 13.07 -18.58 12.61
CA ILE A 339 13.49 -19.16 11.33
C ILE A 339 12.31 -19.21 10.35
N LEU A 340 11.13 -19.65 10.82
CA LEU A 340 9.94 -19.75 9.98
C LEU A 340 9.53 -18.37 9.44
N VAL A 341 9.48 -17.36 10.31
CA VAL A 341 9.07 -15.99 9.92
C VAL A 341 10.12 -15.34 9.02
N LEU A 342 11.41 -15.61 9.22
CA LEU A 342 12.48 -15.22 8.28
C LEU A 342 12.25 -15.86 6.89
N LEU A 343 11.92 -17.15 6.85
CA LEU A 343 11.67 -17.90 5.61
C LEU A 343 10.35 -17.53 4.93
N MET A 344 9.35 -17.05 5.67
CA MET A 344 8.11 -16.52 5.10
C MET A 344 8.38 -15.32 4.19
N GLY A 345 9.33 -14.46 4.56
CA GLY A 345 9.61 -13.22 3.85
C GLY A 345 9.91 -13.38 2.36
N PRO A 346 10.81 -14.29 1.93
CA PRO A 346 11.03 -14.60 0.52
C PRO A 346 9.78 -15.02 -0.26
N PHE A 347 8.93 -15.85 0.34
CA PHE A 347 7.68 -16.29 -0.30
C PHE A 347 6.64 -15.17 -0.37
N ALA A 348 6.55 -14.34 0.68
CA ALA A 348 5.68 -13.17 0.70
C ALA A 348 6.06 -12.18 -0.42
N GLU A 349 7.34 -11.84 -0.55
CA GLU A 349 7.80 -10.91 -1.59
C GLU A 349 7.68 -11.48 -3.00
N LEU A 350 7.95 -12.77 -3.18
CA LEU A 350 7.72 -13.44 -4.45
C LEU A 350 6.24 -13.33 -4.86
N SER A 351 5.31 -13.43 -3.91
CA SER A 351 3.88 -13.19 -4.14
C SER A 351 3.58 -11.72 -4.46
N ILE A 352 3.94 -10.80 -3.58
CA ILE A 352 3.54 -9.38 -3.62
C ILE A 352 4.07 -8.69 -4.89
N VAL A 353 5.36 -8.85 -5.20
CA VAL A 353 6.00 -8.14 -6.32
C VAL A 353 5.46 -8.62 -7.67
N ASN A 354 5.26 -9.94 -7.82
CA ASN A 354 4.69 -10.50 -9.05
C ASN A 354 3.20 -10.16 -9.19
N ARG A 355 2.43 -10.16 -8.09
CA ARG A 355 1.02 -9.74 -8.08
C ARG A 355 0.87 -8.28 -8.52
N ARG A 356 1.66 -7.37 -7.95
CA ARG A 356 1.66 -5.94 -8.34
C ARG A 356 1.96 -5.77 -9.83
N THR A 357 2.96 -6.49 -10.33
CA THR A 357 3.35 -6.45 -11.74
C THR A 357 2.25 -6.99 -12.66
N LEU A 358 1.56 -8.06 -12.27
CA LEU A 358 0.40 -8.59 -13.01
C LEU A 358 -0.73 -7.56 -13.12
N ILE A 359 -1.08 -6.88 -12.04
CA ILE A 359 -2.14 -5.87 -12.05
C ILE A 359 -1.72 -4.69 -12.95
N GLN A 360 -0.48 -4.21 -12.81
CA GLN A 360 0.06 -3.12 -13.65
C GLN A 360 0.08 -3.46 -15.14
N ARG A 361 0.24 -4.73 -15.51
CA ARG A 361 0.18 -5.21 -16.91
C ARG A 361 -1.24 -5.53 -17.40
N SER A 362 -2.22 -5.61 -16.49
CA SER A 362 -3.57 -6.04 -16.85
C SER A 362 -4.46 -4.93 -17.38
N VAL A 363 -4.05 -3.66 -17.27
CA VAL A 363 -4.89 -2.51 -17.67
C VAL A 363 -4.05 -1.37 -18.24
N GLY A 364 -4.62 -0.61 -19.17
CA GLY A 364 -3.99 0.54 -19.79
C GLY A 364 -3.56 1.64 -18.80
N ARG A 365 -2.59 2.46 -19.21
CA ARG A 365 -1.96 3.47 -18.36
C ARG A 365 -2.95 4.47 -17.78
N LEU A 366 -3.98 4.86 -18.53
CA LEU A 366 -4.99 5.84 -18.10
C LEU A 366 -5.95 5.27 -17.04
N MET A 367 -6.30 3.99 -17.16
CA MET A 367 -7.23 3.31 -16.25
C MET A 367 -6.56 2.74 -15.01
N LEU A 368 -5.25 2.47 -15.08
CA LEU A 368 -4.48 1.88 -13.99
C LEU A 368 -4.61 2.61 -12.64
N PRO A 369 -4.49 3.95 -12.54
CA PRO A 369 -4.65 4.63 -11.26
C PRO A 369 -6.06 4.47 -10.66
N LYS A 370 -7.11 4.46 -11.50
CA LYS A 370 -8.50 4.28 -11.05
C LYS A 370 -8.73 2.87 -10.51
N VAL A 371 -8.18 1.86 -11.19
CA VAL A 371 -8.22 0.45 -10.74
C VAL A 371 -7.47 0.28 -9.43
N MET A 372 -6.24 0.79 -9.33
CA MET A 372 -5.44 0.72 -8.10
C MET A 372 -6.13 1.44 -6.93
N SER A 373 -6.82 2.54 -7.20
CA SER A 373 -7.59 3.27 -6.20
C SER A 373 -8.78 2.47 -5.66
N ALA A 374 -9.55 1.86 -6.56
CA ALA A 374 -10.66 0.98 -6.18
C ALA A 374 -10.17 -0.22 -5.36
N GLN A 375 -9.06 -0.85 -5.79
CA GLN A 375 -8.44 -1.94 -5.02
C GLN A 375 -7.96 -1.48 -3.64
N ALA A 376 -7.26 -0.35 -3.55
CA ALA A 376 -6.78 0.17 -2.27
C ALA A 376 -7.94 0.42 -1.28
N SER A 377 -9.01 1.10 -1.72
CA SER A 377 -10.20 1.29 -0.88
C SER A 377 -10.81 -0.02 -0.42
N LEU A 378 -10.96 -0.99 -1.32
CA LEU A 378 -11.52 -2.29 -0.99
C LEU A 378 -10.66 -3.02 0.05
N LEU A 379 -9.34 -3.02 -0.13
CA LEU A 379 -8.43 -3.72 0.77
C LEU A 379 -8.34 -3.06 2.14
N HIS A 380 -8.38 -1.72 2.24
CA HIS A 380 -8.47 -1.04 3.53
C HIS A 380 -9.79 -1.35 4.25
N LEU A 381 -10.92 -1.42 3.52
CA LEU A 381 -12.20 -1.83 4.10
C LEU A 381 -12.14 -3.27 4.64
N VAL A 382 -11.63 -4.20 3.82
CA VAL A 382 -11.48 -5.61 4.20
C VAL A 382 -10.54 -5.75 5.40
N PHE A 383 -9.45 -4.98 5.44
CA PHE A 383 -8.54 -4.95 6.59
C PHE A 383 -9.25 -4.48 7.86
N CYS A 384 -10.02 -3.39 7.83
CA CYS A 384 -10.78 -2.92 9.00
C CYS A 384 -11.79 -3.97 9.50
N ILE A 385 -12.55 -4.59 8.59
CA ILE A 385 -13.51 -5.65 8.93
C ILE A 385 -12.78 -6.87 9.50
N SER A 386 -11.69 -7.29 8.86
CA SER A 386 -10.88 -8.43 9.28
C SER A 386 -10.27 -8.19 10.66
N LEU A 387 -9.70 -7.02 10.92
CA LEU A 387 -9.07 -6.71 12.21
C LEU A 387 -10.06 -6.83 13.37
N LEU A 388 -11.27 -6.28 13.22
CA LEU A 388 -12.33 -6.39 14.22
C LEU A 388 -12.86 -7.83 14.34
N GLY A 389 -13.05 -8.52 13.22
CA GLY A 389 -13.52 -9.92 13.21
C GLY A 389 -12.52 -10.88 13.84
N MET A 390 -11.24 -10.76 13.50
CA MET A 390 -10.16 -11.57 14.04
C MET A 390 -9.93 -11.30 15.53
N ALA A 391 -10.14 -10.08 16.00
CA ALA A 391 -10.08 -9.76 17.43
C ALA A 391 -11.11 -10.57 18.24
N GLY A 392 -12.37 -10.60 17.79
CA GLY A 392 -13.40 -11.42 18.42
C GLY A 392 -13.15 -12.92 18.28
N LEU A 393 -12.68 -13.37 17.11
CA LEU A 393 -12.35 -14.80 16.90
C LEU A 393 -11.18 -15.26 17.76
N ALA A 394 -10.20 -14.39 18.05
CA ALA A 394 -9.05 -14.71 18.88
C ALA A 394 -9.46 -15.12 20.31
N GLU A 395 -10.50 -14.48 20.86
CA GLU A 395 -11.01 -14.79 22.20
C GLU A 395 -11.68 -16.18 22.25
N TRP A 396 -12.32 -16.62 21.16
CA TRP A 396 -13.06 -17.88 21.12
C TRP A 396 -12.21 -19.06 20.66
N PHE A 397 -11.41 -18.86 19.61
CA PHE A 397 -10.60 -19.91 19.00
C PHE A 397 -9.18 -19.97 19.58
N GLY A 398 -8.72 -18.93 20.27
CA GLY A 398 -7.34 -18.80 20.69
C GLY A 398 -6.40 -18.42 19.54
N ILE A 399 -5.24 -17.88 19.90
CA ILE A 399 -4.33 -17.26 18.94
C ILE A 399 -3.71 -18.23 17.92
N VAL A 400 -3.41 -19.47 18.35
CA VAL A 400 -2.86 -20.52 17.47
C VAL A 400 -3.82 -20.85 16.33
N ASN A 401 -5.10 -21.08 16.65
CA ASN A 401 -6.12 -21.39 15.65
C ASN A 401 -6.38 -20.21 14.70
N LEU A 402 -6.18 -18.98 15.17
CA LEU A 402 -6.29 -17.78 14.34
C LEU A 402 -5.21 -17.74 13.24
N TYR A 403 -3.96 -18.08 13.59
CA TYR A 403 -2.87 -18.20 12.60
C TYR A 403 -3.09 -19.38 11.64
N LEU A 404 -3.66 -20.50 12.11
CA LEU A 404 -4.08 -21.59 11.23
C LEU A 404 -5.18 -21.15 10.25
N LEU A 405 -6.16 -20.38 10.72
CA LEU A 405 -7.20 -19.81 9.86
C LEU A 405 -6.59 -18.88 8.79
N ALA A 406 -5.63 -18.03 9.17
CA ALA A 406 -4.91 -17.19 8.22
C ALA A 406 -4.18 -18.01 7.15
N ALA A 407 -3.49 -19.09 7.55
CA ALA A 407 -2.85 -20.02 6.62
C ALA A 407 -3.85 -20.66 5.65
N VAL A 408 -5.02 -21.10 6.16
CA VAL A 408 -6.10 -21.66 5.34
C VAL A 408 -6.61 -20.61 4.34
N LEU A 409 -6.82 -19.37 4.75
CA LEU A 409 -7.28 -18.30 3.86
C LEU A 409 -6.28 -18.04 2.73
N THR A 410 -4.98 -17.94 3.03
CA THR A 410 -3.96 -17.83 1.98
C THR A 410 -3.95 -19.05 1.05
N MET A 411 -4.13 -20.27 1.57
CA MET A 411 -4.21 -21.48 0.73
C MET A 411 -5.47 -21.51 -0.13
N VAL A 412 -6.60 -21.01 0.37
CA VAL A 412 -7.83 -20.82 -0.42
C VAL A 412 -7.59 -19.80 -1.53
N ALA A 413 -6.95 -18.66 -1.24
CA ALA A 413 -6.59 -17.67 -2.25
C ALA A 413 -5.67 -18.27 -3.33
N PHE A 414 -4.68 -19.09 -2.93
CA PHE A 414 -3.83 -19.85 -3.85
C PHE A 414 -4.65 -20.80 -4.74
N ILE A 415 -5.56 -21.60 -4.16
CA ILE A 415 -6.42 -22.52 -4.92
C ILE A 415 -7.29 -21.75 -5.92
N VAL A 416 -7.90 -20.63 -5.50
CA VAL A 416 -8.68 -19.74 -6.37
C VAL A 416 -7.83 -19.27 -7.56
N GLY A 417 -6.58 -18.87 -7.32
CA GLY A 417 -5.64 -18.49 -8.38
C GLY A 417 -5.27 -19.63 -9.32
N VAL A 418 -5.07 -20.86 -8.80
CA VAL A 418 -4.81 -22.06 -9.60
C VAL A 418 -6.01 -22.41 -10.49
N LEU A 419 -7.22 -22.40 -9.93
CA LEU A 419 -8.45 -22.68 -10.67
C LEU A 419 -8.74 -21.59 -11.71
N GLY A 420 -8.49 -20.34 -11.35
CA GLY A 420 -8.68 -19.16 -12.18
C GLY A 420 -7.59 -18.90 -13.23
N ARG A 421 -6.51 -19.70 -13.28
CA ARG A 421 -5.36 -19.48 -14.19
C ARG A 421 -5.71 -19.32 -15.67
N ARG A 422 -6.87 -19.85 -16.09
CA ARG A 422 -7.38 -19.71 -17.46
C ARG A 422 -7.65 -18.26 -17.85
N SER A 423 -7.99 -17.39 -16.89
CA SER A 423 -8.20 -15.96 -17.12
C SER A 423 -6.95 -15.25 -17.67
N PHE A 424 -5.75 -15.80 -17.44
CA PHE A 424 -4.49 -15.26 -17.94
C PHE A 424 -4.06 -15.81 -19.31
N ARG A 425 -4.82 -16.76 -19.89
CA ARG A 425 -4.50 -17.38 -21.19
C ARG A 425 -5.18 -16.73 -22.39
N ALA A 426 -6.23 -15.93 -22.20
CA ALA A 426 -6.89 -15.23 -23.29
C ALA A 426 -5.95 -14.18 -23.92
N PRO A 427 -5.87 -14.03 -25.26
CA PRO A 427 -5.04 -13.01 -25.89
C PRO A 427 -5.41 -11.61 -25.40
N ALA A 428 -4.39 -10.76 -25.18
CA ALA A 428 -4.54 -9.38 -24.74
C ALA A 428 -5.36 -8.48 -25.70
N GLU A 429 -5.69 -8.96 -26.90
CA GLU A 429 -6.45 -8.22 -27.91
C GLU A 429 -7.89 -7.89 -27.50
N GLN A 430 -8.51 -8.65 -26.58
CA GLN A 430 -9.85 -8.34 -26.08
C GLN A 430 -9.88 -7.26 -24.97
N ASP A 431 -8.74 -6.99 -24.33
CA ASP A 431 -8.64 -6.03 -23.22
C ASP A 431 -8.26 -4.61 -23.68
N ILE A 432 -7.81 -4.44 -24.93
CA ILE A 432 -7.46 -3.14 -25.54
C ILE A 432 -8.69 -2.43 -26.12
N ALA A 433 -9.76 -3.16 -26.45
CA ALA A 433 -10.97 -2.61 -27.04
C ALA A 433 -11.93 -1.94 -26.02
N ALA A 434 -11.47 -1.70 -24.79
CA ALA A 434 -12.23 -1.04 -23.73
C ALA A 434 -11.75 0.39 -23.43
N ASP A 435 -10.68 0.86 -24.09
CA ASP A 435 -10.39 2.29 -24.27
C ASP A 435 -11.29 2.87 -25.38
#